data_AF-A0A8I2G1Z1-F1
#
_entry.id   AF-A0A8I2G1Z1-F1
#
_cell.length_a   1.000
_cell.length_b   1.000
_cell.length_c   1.000
_cell.angle_alpha   90.00
_cell.angle_beta   90.00
_cell.angle_gamma   90.00
#
_symmetry.space_group_name_H-M   'P 1'
#
loop_
_entity.id
_entity.type
_entity.pdbx_description
1 polymer ?
#
loop_
_entity_poly.entity_id
_entity_poly.type
_entity_poly.pdbx_seq_one_letter_code
_entity_poly.pdbx_strand_id
1 'polypeptide(L)'
;MHYAVPKMLHQAGMLERFYTDAYIGDKPILERALRFIPNKNMPLMLKKFLMRKEPDIPANKVVSFDIFGIHFLMKMRRLTNVERAYHYFANKMKQFNELIISRGLGDSNVVFGFDGASLELFLYAKKRGLVCMLE
;
A
#
# COMPACT_ATOMS: atom_id res chain seq x y z
N MET A 1 12.76 1.80 -5.89
CA MET A 1 12.24 3.13 -5.50
C MET A 1 10.80 3.13 -5.00
N HIS A 2 10.19 1.97 -4.64
CA HIS A 2 8.75 1.91 -4.29
C HIS A 2 8.31 2.69 -3.04
N TYR A 3 9.24 3.13 -2.18
CA TYR A 3 8.93 3.84 -0.93
C TYR A 3 9.67 5.19 -0.82
N ALA A 4 10.17 5.73 -1.92
CA ALA A 4 10.96 6.97 -1.91
C ALA A 4 10.14 8.17 -1.39
N VAL A 5 8.93 8.39 -1.94
CA VAL A 5 8.05 9.49 -1.51
C VAL A 5 7.66 9.39 -0.03
N PRO A 6 7.08 8.28 0.48
CA PRO A 6 6.71 8.23 1.89
C PRO A 6 7.92 8.34 2.82
N LYS A 7 9.10 7.85 2.41
CA LYS A 7 10.36 8.05 3.14
C LYS A 7 10.75 9.53 3.22
N MET A 8 10.75 10.25 2.10
CA MET A 8 11.10 11.67 2.07
C MET A 8 10.11 12.51 2.89
N LEU A 9 8.81 12.22 2.78
CA LEU A 9 7.79 12.87 3.62
C LEU A 9 8.01 12.58 5.10
N HIS A 10 8.43 11.37 5.46
CA HIS A 10 8.75 11.05 6.85
C HIS A 10 9.98 11.82 7.34
N GLN A 11 11.06 11.84 6.55
CA GLN A 11 12.29 12.56 6.87
C GLN A 11 12.06 14.08 7.02
N ALA A 12 11.12 14.64 6.26
CA ALA A 12 10.70 16.03 6.38
C ALA A 12 9.72 16.31 7.55
N GLY A 13 9.32 15.29 8.32
CA GLY A 13 8.34 15.43 9.40
C GLY A 13 6.89 15.61 8.93
N MET A 14 6.61 15.39 7.65
CA MET A 14 5.31 15.64 7.00
C MET A 14 4.43 14.39 6.86
N LEU A 15 4.98 13.19 7.07
CA LEU A 15 4.21 11.95 6.94
C LEU A 15 3.35 11.71 8.18
N GLU A 16 2.04 11.87 8.06
CA GLU A 16 1.06 11.41 9.06
C GLU A 16 0.92 9.88 9.02
N ARG A 17 0.57 9.35 7.84
CA ARG A 17 0.32 7.92 7.64
C ARG A 17 0.61 7.50 6.20
N PHE A 18 1.13 6.28 6.05
CA PHE A 18 1.39 5.62 4.78
C PHE A 18 0.47 4.41 4.61
N TYR A 19 -0.32 4.43 3.53
CA TYR A 19 -1.23 3.34 3.17
C TYR A 19 -0.65 2.49 2.04
N THR A 20 -0.72 1.16 2.17
CA THR A 20 -0.25 0.23 1.13
C THR A 20 -1.03 -1.08 1.13
N ASP A 21 -1.05 -1.77 -0.01
CA ASP A 21 -1.77 -3.04 -0.18
C ASP A 21 -1.11 -4.21 0.56
N ALA A 22 0.22 -4.19 0.71
CA ALA A 22 0.96 -5.20 1.45
C ALA A 22 2.28 -4.63 1.97
N TYR A 23 2.67 -4.97 3.20
CA TYR A 23 3.91 -4.50 3.80
C TYR A 23 4.38 -5.49 4.87
N ILE A 24 5.69 -5.75 4.95
CA ILE A 24 6.25 -6.58 6.03
C ILE A 24 6.83 -5.73 7.15
N GLY A 25 7.22 -4.48 6.88
CA GLY A 25 7.92 -3.63 7.84
C GLY A 25 7.11 -3.24 9.08
N ASP A 26 5.78 -3.40 9.03
CA ASP A 26 4.87 -3.20 10.16
C ASP A 26 4.60 -4.50 10.96
N LYS A 27 5.28 -5.61 10.59
CA LYS A 27 5.08 -6.95 11.18
C LYS A 27 6.41 -7.59 11.60
N PRO A 28 7.09 -7.05 12.63
CA PRO A 28 8.43 -7.51 13.01
C PRO A 28 8.48 -8.98 13.45
N ILE A 29 7.41 -9.49 14.08
CA ILE A 29 7.31 -10.89 14.52
C ILE A 29 7.23 -11.82 13.30
N LEU A 30 6.36 -11.49 12.34
CA LEU A 30 6.20 -12.27 11.11
C LEU A 30 7.49 -12.22 10.28
N GLU A 31 8.12 -11.05 10.15
CA GLU A 31 9.38 -10.92 9.42
C GLU A 31 10.45 -11.84 10.02
N ARG A 32 10.59 -11.84 11.35
CA ARG A 32 11.55 -12.70 12.05
C ARG A 32 11.25 -14.18 11.81
N ALA A 33 9.98 -14.59 11.90
CA ALA A 33 9.57 -15.97 11.64
C ALA A 33 9.93 -16.42 10.21
N LEU A 34 9.68 -15.57 9.22
CA LEU A 34 9.93 -15.89 7.81
C LEU A 34 11.42 -15.95 7.46
N ARG A 35 12.28 -15.24 8.20
CA ARG A 35 13.74 -15.29 8.02
C ARG A 35 14.37 -16.62 8.43
N PHE A 36 13.68 -17.45 9.22
CA PHE A 36 14.16 -18.82 9.53
C PHE A 36 14.03 -19.78 8.35
N ILE A 37 13.26 -19.44 7.32
CA ILE A 37 13.12 -20.26 6.12
C ILE A 37 14.37 -20.04 5.24
N PRO A 38 15.16 -21.10 4.94
CA PRO A 38 16.33 -20.96 4.10
C PRO A 38 16.00 -20.38 2.72
N ASN A 39 16.83 -19.46 2.22
CA ASN A 39 16.62 -18.79 0.92
C ASN A 39 16.43 -19.76 -0.26
N LYS A 40 17.02 -20.96 -0.18
CA LYS A 40 16.89 -22.02 -1.21
C LYS A 40 15.47 -22.59 -1.29
N ASN A 41 14.74 -22.60 -0.17
CA ASN A 41 13.41 -23.20 -0.06
C ASN A 41 12.30 -22.14 -0.06
N MET A 42 12.67 -20.86 -0.04
CA MET A 42 11.72 -19.76 0.06
C MET A 42 11.02 -19.49 -1.29
N PRO A 43 9.67 -19.54 -1.34
CA PRO A 43 8.92 -19.22 -2.56
C PRO A 43 9.17 -17.78 -3.03
N LEU A 44 9.14 -17.55 -4.34
CA LEU A 44 9.37 -16.23 -4.93
C LEU A 44 8.42 -15.15 -4.39
N MET A 45 7.15 -15.50 -4.13
CA MET A 45 6.20 -14.55 -3.53
C MET A 45 6.64 -14.10 -2.14
N LEU A 46 7.16 -15.02 -1.34
CA LEU A 46 7.62 -14.73 0.01
C LEU A 46 8.88 -13.86 -0.01
N LYS A 47 9.81 -14.14 -0.93
CA LYS A 47 10.96 -13.26 -1.20
C LYS A 47 10.52 -11.85 -1.57
N LYS A 48 9.56 -11.72 -2.49
CA LYS A 48 9.00 -10.42 -2.88
C LYS A 48 8.33 -9.71 -1.71
N PHE A 49 7.58 -10.42 -0.87
CA PHE A 49 6.93 -9.85 0.31
C PHE A 49 7.95 -9.37 1.36
N LEU A 50 9.01 -10.13 1.61
CA LEU A 50 10.09 -9.73 2.54
C LEU A 50 10.84 -8.46 2.09
N MET A 51 10.78 -8.12 0.80
CA MET A 51 11.33 -6.87 0.26
C MET A 51 10.37 -5.67 0.40
N ARG A 52 9.12 -5.88 0.80
CA ARG A 52 8.11 -4.81 0.96
C ARG A 52 8.24 -4.11 2.31
N LYS A 53 9.38 -3.44 2.51
CA LYS A 53 9.69 -2.66 3.70
C LYS A 53 10.62 -1.50 3.38
N GLU A 54 10.51 -0.43 4.17
CA GLU A 54 11.43 0.69 4.22
C GLU A 54 11.79 0.94 5.70
N PRO A 55 13.05 0.68 6.11
CA PRO A 55 13.47 0.81 7.51
C PRO A 55 13.29 2.20 8.11
N ASP A 56 13.35 3.23 7.27
CA ASP A 56 13.27 4.63 7.69
C ASP A 56 11.83 5.09 7.92
N ILE A 57 10.81 4.25 7.66
CA ILE A 57 9.42 4.57 7.96
C ILE A 57 8.98 3.79 9.22
N PRO A 58 8.63 4.48 10.32
CA PRO A 58 8.15 3.83 11.53
C PRO A 58 6.92 2.95 11.26
N ALA A 59 6.92 1.73 11.82
CA ALA A 59 5.84 0.76 11.65
C ALA A 59 4.45 1.31 12.03
N ASN A 60 4.38 2.15 13.07
CA ASN A 60 3.13 2.77 13.53
C ASN A 60 2.56 3.82 12.56
N LYS A 61 3.35 4.30 11.60
CA LYS A 61 2.88 5.19 10.52
C LYS A 61 2.40 4.43 9.30
N VAL A 62 2.58 3.11 9.24
CA VAL A 62 2.16 2.30 8.10
C VAL A 62 0.85 1.58 8.42
N VAL A 63 -0.08 1.63 7.47
CA VAL A 63 -1.26 0.76 7.47
C VAL A 63 -1.24 -0.04 6.19
N SER A 64 -1.11 -1.35 6.33
CA SER A 64 -1.15 -2.30 5.23
C SER A 64 -2.41 -3.15 5.26
N PHE A 65 -2.92 -3.51 4.07
CA PHE A 65 -4.11 -4.35 3.91
C PHE A 65 -3.72 -5.71 3.30
N ASP A 66 -2.86 -6.49 3.95
CA ASP A 66 -2.15 -7.60 3.29
C ASP A 66 -3.07 -8.67 2.70
N ILE A 67 -4.19 -8.99 3.36
CA ILE A 67 -5.18 -9.93 2.83
C ILE A 67 -5.73 -9.42 1.50
N PHE A 68 -6.00 -8.11 1.41
CA PHE A 68 -6.42 -7.46 0.19
C PHE A 68 -5.30 -7.52 -0.87
N GLY A 69 -4.07 -7.14 -0.53
CA GLY A 69 -2.94 -7.15 -1.47
C GLY A 69 -2.60 -8.54 -2.01
N ILE A 70 -2.61 -9.56 -1.14
CA ILE A 70 -2.37 -10.97 -1.53
C ILE A 70 -3.49 -11.45 -2.47
N HIS A 71 -4.76 -11.22 -2.11
CA HIS A 71 -5.89 -11.62 -2.94
C HIS A 71 -5.86 -10.93 -4.31
N PHE A 72 -5.59 -9.62 -4.33
CA PHE A 72 -5.42 -8.82 -5.53
C PHE A 72 -4.34 -9.41 -6.45
N LEU A 73 -3.13 -9.64 -5.91
CA LEU A 73 -2.00 -10.18 -6.67
C LEU A 73 -2.27 -11.59 -7.22
N MET A 74 -2.85 -12.47 -6.40
CA MET A 74 -3.17 -13.84 -6.81
C MET A 74 -4.18 -13.88 -7.96
N LYS A 75 -5.22 -13.05 -7.89
CA LYS A 75 -6.24 -12.98 -8.94
C LYS A 75 -5.70 -12.33 -10.20
N MET A 76 -4.95 -11.22 -10.07
CA MET A 76 -4.38 -10.49 -11.20
C MET A 76 -3.47 -11.38 -12.06
N ARG A 77 -2.66 -12.24 -11.43
CA ARG A 77 -1.79 -13.21 -12.15
C ARG A 77 -2.54 -14.26 -12.96
N ARG A 78 -3.81 -14.52 -12.65
CA ARG A 78 -4.66 -15.48 -13.37
C ARG A 78 -5.44 -14.83 -14.51
N LEU A 79 -5.45 -13.49 -14.60
CA LEU A 79 -6.13 -12.77 -15.66
C LEU A 79 -5.19 -12.65 -16.86
N THR A 80 -5.55 -13.31 -17.95
CA THR A 80 -4.79 -13.29 -19.22
C THR A 80 -5.35 -12.27 -20.21
N ASN A 81 -6.64 -11.92 -20.08
CA ASN A 81 -7.28 -10.90 -20.89
C ASN A 81 -7.04 -9.51 -20.29
N VAL A 82 -6.46 -8.63 -21.10
CA VAL A 82 -6.02 -7.27 -20.71
C VAL A 82 -7.20 -6.40 -20.25
N GLU A 83 -8.31 -6.40 -21.01
CA GLU A 83 -9.51 -5.62 -20.68
C GLU A 83 -10.09 -6.05 -19.32
N ARG A 84 -10.22 -7.37 -19.09
CA ARG A 84 -10.66 -7.92 -17.81
C ARG A 84 -9.71 -7.57 -16.66
N ALA A 85 -8.40 -7.55 -16.93
CA ALA A 85 -7.40 -7.15 -15.94
C ALA A 85 -7.54 -5.66 -15.57
N TYR A 86 -7.78 -4.78 -16.55
CA TYR A 86 -8.03 -3.36 -16.30
C TYR A 86 -9.31 -3.12 -15.49
N HIS A 87 -10.44 -3.74 -15.87
CA HIS A 87 -11.68 -3.62 -15.10
C HIS A 87 -11.52 -4.16 -13.68
N TYR A 88 -10.83 -5.29 -13.53
CA TYR A 88 -10.55 -5.85 -12.21
C TYR A 88 -9.65 -4.92 -11.37
N PHE A 89 -8.62 -4.32 -11.99
CA PHE A 89 -7.74 -3.34 -11.35
C PHE A 89 -8.53 -2.14 -10.84
N ALA A 90 -9.31 -1.48 -11.71
CA ALA A 90 -10.10 -0.31 -11.36
C ALA A 90 -11.07 -0.59 -10.20
N ASN A 91 -11.80 -1.71 -10.26
CA ASN A 91 -12.69 -2.13 -9.19
C ASN A 91 -11.96 -2.40 -7.87
N LYS A 92 -10.74 -2.96 -7.93
CA LYS A 92 -9.94 -3.21 -6.73
C LYS A 92 -9.35 -1.94 -6.15
N MET A 93 -8.90 -1.00 -6.96
CA MET A 93 -8.41 0.30 -6.48
C MET A 93 -9.51 1.10 -5.78
N LYS A 94 -10.75 1.06 -6.30
CA LYS A 94 -11.91 1.58 -5.60
C LYS A 94 -12.09 0.96 -4.21
N GLN A 95 -12.04 -0.37 -4.10
CA GLN A 95 -12.14 -1.06 -2.80
C GLN A 95 -10.98 -0.71 -1.86
N PHE A 96 -9.77 -0.52 -2.40
CA PHE A 96 -8.62 -0.09 -1.63
C PHE A 96 -8.82 1.31 -1.05
N ASN A 97 -9.34 2.24 -1.85
CA ASN A 97 -9.71 3.58 -1.39
C ASN A 97 -10.78 3.52 -0.28
N GLU A 98 -11.80 2.68 -0.43
CA GLU A 98 -12.82 2.46 0.59
C GLU A 98 -12.22 1.97 1.91
N LEU A 99 -11.23 1.06 1.86
CA LEU A 99 -10.49 0.59 3.03
C LEU A 99 -9.72 1.74 3.71
N ILE A 100 -9.01 2.57 2.94
CA ILE A 100 -8.31 3.76 3.45
C ILE A 100 -9.29 4.73 4.11
N ILE A 101 -10.39 5.03 3.42
CA ILE A 101 -11.45 5.93 3.88
C ILE A 101 -12.04 5.46 5.21
N SER A 102 -12.31 4.15 5.33
CA SER A 102 -12.83 3.53 6.55
C SER A 102 -11.84 3.60 7.72
N ARG A 103 -10.53 3.54 7.44
CA ARG A 103 -9.49 3.70 8.46
C ARG A 103 -9.32 5.14 8.92
N GLY A 104 -9.70 6.09 8.06
CA GLY A 104 -9.61 7.54 8.29
C GLY A 104 -8.26 8.14 7.91
N LEU A 105 -8.20 9.46 7.71
CA LEU A 105 -6.98 10.13 7.24
C LEU A 105 -6.12 10.69 8.38
N GLY A 106 -6.53 10.51 9.63
CA GLY A 106 -5.87 11.15 10.78
C GLY A 106 -5.95 12.67 10.68
N ASP A 107 -4.91 13.35 11.15
CA ASP A 107 -4.81 14.82 11.18
C ASP A 107 -4.15 15.40 9.92
N SER A 108 -4.09 14.62 8.83
CA SER A 108 -3.48 15.06 7.56
C SER A 108 -4.26 16.21 6.92
N ASN A 109 -3.55 17.22 6.42
CA ASN A 109 -4.09 18.30 5.57
C ASN A 109 -3.89 18.05 4.06
N VAL A 110 -3.07 17.06 3.69
CA VAL A 110 -2.75 16.68 2.31
C VAL A 110 -2.92 15.17 2.13
N VAL A 111 -3.51 14.76 1.01
CA VAL A 111 -3.53 13.37 0.53
C VAL A 111 -2.66 13.26 -0.71
N PHE A 112 -1.63 12.43 -0.62
CA PHE A 112 -0.77 12.08 -1.75
C PHE A 112 -1.21 10.73 -2.32
N GLY A 113 -1.59 10.71 -3.59
CA GLY A 113 -1.98 9.52 -4.32
C GLY A 113 -0.96 9.17 -5.38
N PHE A 114 -0.80 7.87 -5.64
CA PHE A 114 -0.05 7.38 -6.79
C PHE A 114 -1.07 6.98 -7.85
N ASP A 115 -0.85 7.43 -9.09
CA ASP A 115 -1.60 7.03 -10.27
C ASP A 115 -3.14 7.23 -10.23
N GLY A 116 -3.81 6.88 -11.33
CA GLY A 116 -5.25 7.03 -11.50
C GLY A 116 -6.13 6.25 -10.50
N ALA A 117 -5.54 5.38 -9.68
CA ALA A 117 -6.21 4.60 -8.65
C ALA A 117 -6.70 5.41 -7.45
N SER A 118 -6.35 6.71 -7.36
CA SER A 118 -6.63 7.54 -6.17
C SER A 118 -7.98 8.29 -6.21
N LEU A 119 -8.84 8.03 -7.22
CA LEU A 119 -10.04 8.82 -7.49
C LEU A 119 -10.99 8.94 -6.29
N GLU A 120 -11.46 7.84 -5.73
CA GLU A 120 -12.44 7.86 -4.64
C GLU A 120 -11.84 8.49 -3.38
N LEU A 121 -10.56 8.24 -3.11
CA LEU A 121 -9.84 8.83 -2.01
C LEU A 121 -9.75 10.35 -2.15
N PHE A 122 -9.45 10.86 -3.35
CA PHE A 122 -9.37 12.30 -3.62
C PHE A 122 -10.74 12.96 -3.57
N LEU A 123 -11.79 12.32 -4.09
CA LEU A 123 -13.15 12.83 -3.98
C LEU A 123 -13.57 12.98 -2.50
N TYR A 124 -13.20 12.01 -1.66
CA TYR A 124 -13.43 12.07 -0.24
C TYR A 124 -12.59 13.14 0.47
N ALA A 125 -11.32 13.27 0.12
CA ALA A 125 -10.41 14.26 0.67
C ALA A 125 -10.84 15.70 0.31
N LYS A 126 -11.24 15.95 -0.95
CA LYS A 126 -11.74 17.25 -1.41
C LYS A 126 -13.00 17.68 -0.68
N LYS A 127 -13.93 16.76 -0.41
CA LYS A 127 -15.15 17.05 0.38
C LYS A 127 -14.85 17.53 1.81
N ARG A 128 -13.62 17.30 2.29
CA ARG A 128 -13.14 17.72 3.62
C ARG A 128 -12.17 18.90 3.56
N GLY A 129 -12.00 19.52 2.40
CA GLY A 129 -11.08 20.65 2.23
C GLY A 129 -9.60 20.25 2.25
N LEU A 130 -9.27 18.96 2.08
CA LEU A 130 -7.88 18.51 2.02
C LEU A 130 -7.28 18.75 0.64
N VAL A 131 -5.99 19.08 0.60
CA VAL A 131 -5.23 19.20 -0.66
C VAL A 131 -4.95 17.80 -1.19
N CYS A 132 -5.11 17.61 -2.51
CA CYS A 132 -4.81 16.33 -3.17
C CYS A 132 -3.62 16.52 -4.13
N MET A 133 -2.61 15.66 -4.01
CA MET A 133 -1.43 15.63 -4.89
C MET A 133 -1.33 14.26 -5.55
N LEU A 134 -1.08 14.25 -6.86
CA LEU A 134 -0.96 13.04 -7.66
C LEU A 134 0.47 12.91 -8.19
N GLU A 135 1.06 11.73 -8.07
CA GLU A 135 2.21 11.30 -8.89
C GLU A 135 1.75 10.63 -10.20
#